data_AF-A0A8C5TW44-F1
#
_entry.id   AF-A0A8C5TW44-F1
#
_cell.length_a   1.000
_cell.length_b   1.000
_cell.length_c   1.000
_cell.angle_alpha   90.00
_cell.angle_beta   90.00
_cell.angle_gamma   90.00
#
_symmetry.space_group_name_H-M   'P 1'
#
loop_
_entity.id
_entity.type
_entity.pdbx_description
1 polymer ?
#
loop_
_entity_poly.entity_id
_entity_poly.type
_entity_poly.pdbx_seq_one_letter_code
_entity_poly.pdbx_strand_id
1 'polypeptide(L)'
;ILVFIILSSISLAAEDPVRAHSPRNHILGYFDYAFTSIFTVEILLKMTVFGAFLHKGSFCRNWFNLLDLLVVGHVVQCVFVAIRTIGNIMIVTTLLQFMFACIGVQLFKGKFYSCTDEAKHTPGECKGTFLVYKDGDVSHPSVRERLWHNSDFNFDNVLAGMMALFTVSTFEGWPALLYKAIDANAEDQGPIYNYRVEISIFFIVYIIVIAFFMMNIFVGFVIITFRAQGESEYRNCELDKNQRQCVEYALKAQPLRRYIPKNRTQYRVWAMVNSTAFEYIMFVLILLNTIALQSKPFNYVMDLLNMVFTGLFTVEMVLKIIAFNGVVTGIGGPHNLSPLPRQHYFCDAWNTFDALIVVGSVVDIAVTEVNVSGSPCPLVPGRLVFGGALQCLSLPPSISSCPSVSIISVISISVISIHLQLRHHISI
;
A
#
# COMPACT_ATOMS: atom_id res chain seq x y z
N ILE A 1 -3.17 30.75 6.39
CA ILE A 1 -3.34 29.87 7.55
C ILE A 1 -3.17 28.39 7.19
N LEU A 2 -4.00 27.79 6.32
CA LEU A 2 -3.84 26.38 5.90
C LEU A 2 -2.43 26.03 5.39
N VAL A 3 -1.83 26.89 4.56
CA VAL A 3 -0.44 26.70 4.09
C VAL A 3 0.56 26.73 5.26
N PHE A 4 0.36 27.59 6.26
CA PHE A 4 1.22 27.64 7.46
C PHE A 4 1.02 26.44 8.38
N ILE A 5 -0.19 25.87 8.45
CA ILE A 5 -0.45 24.61 9.16
C ILE A 5 0.32 23.46 8.50
N ILE A 6 0.29 23.39 7.16
CA ILE A 6 1.05 22.37 6.40
C ILE A 6 2.55 22.56 6.61
N LEU A 7 3.07 23.78 6.49
CA LEU A 7 4.49 24.07 6.69
C LEU A 7 4.96 23.81 8.13
N SER A 8 4.14 24.13 9.13
CA SER A 8 4.43 23.81 10.54
C SER A 8 4.42 22.29 10.78
N SER A 9 3.52 21.55 10.14
CA SER A 9 3.49 20.08 10.23
C SER A 9 4.73 19.44 9.56
N ILE A 10 5.18 20.00 8.43
CA ILE A 10 6.43 19.58 7.76
C ILE A 10 7.66 19.91 8.62
N SER A 11 7.67 21.08 9.27
CA SER A 11 8.74 21.49 10.20
C SER A 11 8.88 20.47 11.33
N LEU A 12 7.77 20.10 11.97
CA LEU A 12 7.74 19.11 13.04
C LEU A 12 8.19 17.72 12.57
N ALA A 13 7.78 17.30 11.36
CA ALA A 13 8.21 16.03 10.78
C ALA A 13 9.71 16.00 10.38
N ALA A 14 10.31 17.17 10.16
CA ALA A 14 11.71 17.30 9.77
C ALA A 14 12.69 17.35 10.96
N GLU A 15 12.18 17.40 12.20
CA GLU A 15 12.97 17.45 13.42
C GLU A 15 13.80 16.17 13.61
N ASP A 16 15.06 16.32 14.02
CA ASP A 16 15.93 15.19 14.37
C ASP A 16 15.66 14.74 15.82
N PRO A 17 15.09 13.54 16.05
CA PRO A 17 14.79 13.08 17.41
C PRO A 17 16.04 12.65 18.18
N VAL A 18 17.18 12.42 17.50
CA VAL A 18 18.40 11.89 18.13
C VAL A 18 19.34 13.03 18.53
N ARG A 19 19.42 14.10 17.73
CA ARG A 19 20.36 15.22 17.96
C ARG A 19 19.65 16.54 18.16
N ALA A 20 19.30 16.81 19.42
CA ALA A 20 18.63 18.04 19.85
C ALA A 20 19.40 19.33 19.45
N HIS A 21 20.73 19.32 19.49
CA HIS A 21 21.57 20.48 19.14
C HIS A 21 22.08 20.47 17.70
N SER A 22 21.40 19.77 16.80
CA SER A 22 21.78 19.81 15.38
C SER A 22 21.52 21.21 14.78
N PRO A 23 22.35 21.67 13.82
CA PRO A 23 22.11 22.96 13.15
C PRO A 23 20.73 22.99 12.46
N ARG A 24 20.24 21.82 12.03
CA ARG A 24 18.88 21.63 11.52
C ARG A 24 17.82 21.95 12.58
N ASN A 25 17.90 21.35 13.77
CA ASN A 25 16.91 21.61 14.83
C ASN A 25 16.96 23.06 15.31
N HIS A 26 18.14 23.70 15.31
CA HIS A 26 18.25 25.12 15.62
C HIS A 26 17.52 26.01 14.59
N ILE A 27 17.62 25.68 13.29
CA ILE A 27 16.89 26.37 12.23
C ILE A 27 15.38 26.09 12.32
N LEU A 28 14.98 24.85 12.56
CA LEU A 28 13.58 24.45 12.74
C LEU A 28 12.95 25.15 13.95
N GLY A 29 13.68 25.33 15.04
CA GLY A 29 13.23 26.08 16.21
C GLY A 29 12.88 27.54 15.88
N TYR A 30 13.64 28.21 15.01
CA TYR A 30 13.28 29.55 14.54
C TYR A 30 11.98 29.56 13.72
N PHE A 31 11.77 28.52 12.89
CA PHE A 31 10.52 28.38 12.16
C PHE A 31 9.34 28.14 13.10
N ASP A 32 9.51 27.34 14.16
CA ASP A 32 8.46 27.10 15.15
C ASP A 32 8.06 28.36 15.92
N TYR A 33 9.02 29.20 16.31
CA TYR A 33 8.73 30.53 16.88
C TYR A 33 7.98 31.42 15.89
N ALA A 34 8.39 31.41 14.61
CA ALA A 34 7.72 32.18 13.57
C ALA A 34 6.27 31.70 13.35
N PHE A 35 6.04 30.39 13.21
CA PHE A 35 4.69 29.84 13.05
C PHE A 35 3.82 30.11 14.28
N THR A 36 4.35 29.93 15.48
CA THR A 36 3.62 30.22 16.74
C THR A 36 3.21 31.69 16.81
N SER A 37 4.09 32.61 16.39
CA SER A 37 3.76 34.04 16.35
C SER A 37 2.64 34.37 15.35
N ILE A 38 2.65 33.74 14.16
CA ILE A 38 1.63 33.92 13.12
C ILE A 38 0.27 33.41 13.61
N PHE A 39 0.23 32.23 14.24
CA PHE A 39 -1.00 31.69 14.81
C PHE A 39 -1.50 32.51 16.01
N THR A 40 -0.60 33.07 16.81
CA THR A 40 -0.97 33.97 17.92
C THR A 40 -1.62 35.25 17.40
N VAL A 41 -1.06 35.86 16.35
CA VAL A 41 -1.63 37.05 15.71
C VAL A 41 -2.99 36.74 15.08
N GLU A 42 -3.15 35.57 14.45
CA GLU A 42 -4.44 35.11 13.93
C GLU A 42 -5.51 35.05 15.04
N ILE A 43 -5.19 34.46 16.19
CA ILE A 43 -6.11 34.37 17.33
C ILE A 43 -6.43 35.77 17.88
N LEU A 44 -5.43 36.63 18.05
CA LEU A 44 -5.61 38.01 18.52
C LEU A 44 -6.53 38.83 17.58
N LEU A 45 -6.30 38.75 16.26
CA LEU A 45 -7.13 39.45 15.27
C LEU A 45 -8.57 38.93 15.25
N LYS A 46 -8.77 37.62 15.42
CA LYS A 46 -10.12 37.08 15.51
C LYS A 46 -10.80 37.49 16.83
N MET A 47 -10.08 37.60 17.94
CA MET A 47 -10.66 38.04 19.22
C MET A 47 -11.10 39.51 19.20
N THR A 48 -10.39 40.39 18.49
CA THR A 48 -10.79 41.81 18.38
C THR A 48 -11.98 42.02 17.47
N VAL A 49 -12.10 41.24 16.38
CA VAL A 49 -13.21 41.35 15.42
C VAL A 49 -14.51 40.75 15.96
N PHE A 50 -14.46 39.60 16.62
CA PHE A 50 -15.67 38.95 17.13
C PHE A 50 -16.03 39.39 18.56
N GLY A 51 -15.10 39.98 19.31
CA GLY A 51 -15.29 40.37 20.72
C GLY A 51 -15.16 39.17 21.67
N ALA A 52 -14.55 39.40 22.84
CA ALA A 52 -14.09 38.32 23.71
C ALA A 52 -15.20 37.56 24.46
N PHE A 53 -16.20 38.24 25.06
CA PHE A 53 -17.12 37.55 25.99
C PHE A 53 -18.61 37.95 26.02
N LEU A 54 -19.11 38.98 25.32
CA LEU A 54 -20.48 39.46 25.62
C LEU A 54 -21.32 40.04 24.45
N HIS A 55 -21.39 39.37 23.29
CA HIS A 55 -22.50 39.58 22.34
C HIS A 55 -22.75 38.34 21.45
N LYS A 56 -23.93 38.25 20.81
CA LYS A 56 -24.45 37.09 20.04
C LYS A 56 -23.58 36.61 18.84
N GLY A 57 -22.44 37.27 18.57
CA GLY A 57 -21.46 36.90 17.53
C GLY A 57 -20.02 36.72 18.05
N SER A 58 -19.83 36.52 19.36
CA SER A 58 -18.51 36.47 20.03
C SER A 58 -17.63 35.27 19.63
N PHE A 59 -16.30 35.49 19.62
CA PHE A 59 -15.26 34.55 19.15
C PHE A 59 -15.40 33.13 19.72
N CYS A 60 -15.77 33.04 21.00
CA CYS A 60 -15.96 31.80 21.76
C CYS A 60 -17.26 31.02 21.42
N ARG A 61 -18.10 31.53 20.49
CA ARG A 61 -19.28 30.82 19.93
C ARG A 61 -19.11 30.46 18.45
N ASN A 62 -18.02 30.87 17.80
CA ASN A 62 -17.78 30.56 16.39
C ASN A 62 -17.29 29.10 16.24
N TRP A 63 -18.01 28.33 15.42
CA TRP A 63 -17.86 26.88 15.23
C TRP A 63 -16.43 26.44 14.88
N PHE A 64 -15.65 27.27 14.19
CA PHE A 64 -14.26 26.97 13.77
C PHE A 64 -13.18 27.21 14.83
N ASN A 65 -13.39 28.09 15.81
CA ASN A 65 -12.44 28.25 16.94
C ASN A 65 -12.76 27.27 18.08
N LEU A 66 -14.01 26.82 18.12
CA LEU A 66 -14.41 25.64 18.86
C LEU A 66 -13.87 24.37 18.20
N LEU A 67 -13.66 24.34 16.87
CA LEU A 67 -13.18 23.18 16.09
C LEU A 67 -11.79 22.69 16.51
N ASP A 68 -10.90 23.54 17.02
CA ASP A 68 -9.61 23.12 17.63
C ASP A 68 -9.82 22.33 18.95
N LEU A 69 -10.93 22.59 19.66
CA LEU A 69 -11.39 21.85 20.84
C LEU A 69 -12.36 20.69 20.47
N LEU A 70 -13.10 20.83 19.36
CA LEU A 70 -14.17 19.93 18.88
C LEU A 70 -13.67 18.86 17.91
N VAL A 71 -12.51 19.00 17.26
CA VAL A 71 -11.92 17.88 16.49
C VAL A 71 -11.63 16.73 17.45
N VAL A 72 -11.10 17.04 18.64
CA VAL A 72 -11.04 16.06 19.74
C VAL A 72 -12.45 15.62 20.13
N GLY A 73 -13.40 16.53 20.35
CA GLY A 73 -14.77 16.16 20.73
C GLY A 73 -15.52 15.27 19.74
N HIS A 74 -15.44 15.53 18.44
CA HIS A 74 -16.14 14.80 17.38
C HIS A 74 -15.44 13.49 17.07
N VAL A 75 -14.10 13.46 17.05
CA VAL A 75 -13.33 12.21 16.93
C VAL A 75 -13.54 11.35 18.18
N VAL A 76 -13.47 11.90 19.39
CA VAL A 76 -13.75 11.20 20.64
C VAL A 76 -15.21 10.74 20.69
N GLN A 77 -16.17 11.52 20.20
CA GLN A 77 -17.57 11.10 20.13
C GLN A 77 -17.76 9.94 19.16
N CYS A 78 -17.17 9.99 17.97
CA CYS A 78 -17.19 8.88 17.01
C CYS A 78 -16.56 7.62 17.60
N VAL A 79 -15.41 7.77 18.27
CA VAL A 79 -14.73 6.66 18.96
C VAL A 79 -15.57 6.13 20.12
N PHE A 80 -16.20 6.99 20.93
CA PHE A 80 -17.04 6.59 22.05
C PHE A 80 -18.31 5.84 21.58
N VAL A 81 -18.92 6.31 20.49
CA VAL A 81 -20.05 5.61 19.86
C VAL A 81 -19.61 4.24 19.31
N ALA A 82 -18.43 4.15 18.70
CA ALA A 82 -17.87 2.88 18.23
C ALA A 82 -17.50 1.93 19.39
N ILE A 83 -16.87 2.43 20.46
CA ILE A 83 -16.52 1.63 21.63
C ILE A 83 -17.77 1.12 22.34
N ARG A 84 -18.82 1.95 22.47
CA ARG A 84 -20.08 1.52 23.10
C ARG A 84 -20.78 0.41 22.32
N THR A 85 -20.61 0.38 21.00
CA THR A 85 -21.27 -0.62 20.13
C THR A 85 -20.50 -1.94 20.06
N ILE A 86 -19.17 -1.92 20.08
CA ILE A 86 -18.33 -3.13 20.02
C ILE A 86 -17.88 -3.61 21.42
N GLY A 87 -18.01 -2.76 22.44
CA GLY A 87 -17.46 -2.97 23.77
C GLY A 87 -17.85 -4.29 24.42
N ASN A 88 -19.09 -4.76 24.22
CA ASN A 88 -19.52 -6.07 24.73
C ASN A 88 -18.66 -7.22 24.18
N ILE A 89 -18.35 -7.20 22.88
CA ILE A 89 -17.54 -8.24 22.24
C ILE A 89 -16.08 -8.10 22.68
N MET A 90 -15.55 -6.86 22.76
CA MET A 90 -14.18 -6.61 23.24
C MET A 90 -13.96 -7.07 24.69
N ILE A 91 -14.96 -6.89 25.56
CA ILE A 91 -14.89 -7.38 26.94
C ILE A 91 -14.84 -8.90 26.94
N VAL A 92 -15.68 -9.57 26.16
CA VAL A 92 -15.68 -11.03 26.04
C VAL A 92 -14.32 -11.55 25.54
N THR A 93 -13.72 -10.93 24.52
CA THR A 93 -12.40 -11.33 24.01
C THR A 93 -11.30 -11.11 25.04
N THR A 94 -11.35 -10.01 25.79
CA THR A 94 -10.35 -9.71 26.82
C THR A 94 -10.45 -10.70 27.98
N LEU A 95 -11.67 -11.06 28.40
CA LEU A 95 -11.89 -12.07 29.43
C LEU A 95 -11.40 -13.44 29.00
N LEU A 96 -11.64 -13.82 27.74
CA LEU A 96 -11.14 -15.06 27.19
C LEU A 96 -9.59 -15.07 27.13
N GLN A 97 -8.98 -13.98 26.69
CA GLN A 97 -7.52 -13.83 26.68
C GLN A 97 -6.94 -13.94 28.10
N PHE A 98 -7.62 -13.36 29.10
CA PHE A 98 -7.25 -13.51 30.50
C PHE A 98 -7.33 -14.97 30.97
N MET A 99 -8.39 -15.71 30.62
CA MET A 99 -8.51 -17.14 30.95
C MET A 99 -7.37 -17.98 30.34
N PHE A 100 -7.06 -17.76 29.06
CA PHE A 100 -5.94 -18.44 28.40
C PHE A 100 -4.58 -18.02 28.96
N ALA A 101 -4.41 -16.76 29.37
CA ALA A 101 -3.18 -16.29 30.02
C ALA A 101 -2.98 -16.99 31.37
N CYS A 102 -4.03 -17.13 32.18
CA CYS A 102 -3.98 -17.90 33.42
C CYS A 102 -3.58 -19.36 33.18
N ILE A 103 -4.15 -20.01 32.16
CA ILE A 103 -3.77 -21.38 31.77
C ILE A 103 -2.29 -21.42 31.33
N GLY A 104 -1.87 -20.46 30.49
CA GLY A 104 -0.49 -20.36 30.02
C GLY A 104 0.52 -20.17 31.17
N VAL A 105 0.21 -19.34 32.16
CA VAL A 105 1.04 -19.19 33.36
C VAL A 105 1.18 -20.51 34.10
N GLN A 106 0.10 -21.27 34.27
CA GLN A 106 0.17 -22.58 34.93
C GLN A 106 1.00 -23.61 34.15
N LEU A 107 1.04 -23.50 32.82
CA LEU A 107 1.80 -24.43 31.96
C LEU A 107 3.29 -24.06 31.83
N PHE A 108 3.61 -22.77 31.74
CA PHE A 108 4.88 -22.28 31.22
C PHE A 108 5.69 -21.39 32.18
N LYS A 109 5.15 -21.04 33.35
CA LYS A 109 5.85 -20.18 34.32
C LYS A 109 7.27 -20.71 34.60
N GLY A 110 8.27 -19.85 34.45
CA GLY A 110 9.67 -20.16 34.73
C GLY A 110 10.34 -21.11 33.73
N LYS A 111 9.69 -21.49 32.62
CA LYS A 111 10.21 -22.49 31.66
C LYS A 111 10.78 -21.92 30.37
N PHE A 112 10.68 -20.61 30.16
CA PHE A 112 11.14 -19.93 28.93
C PHE A 112 12.55 -19.35 29.03
N TYR A 113 13.27 -19.72 30.09
CA TYR A 113 14.67 -19.36 30.26
C TYR A 113 15.55 -20.22 29.36
N SER A 114 16.59 -19.60 28.82
CA SER A 114 17.60 -20.28 28.00
C SER A 114 18.98 -19.69 28.22
N CYS A 115 20.01 -20.51 28.03
CA CYS A 115 21.39 -20.04 27.97
C CYS A 115 21.72 -19.62 26.53
N THR A 116 22.61 -18.63 26.37
CA THR A 116 23.17 -18.30 25.04
C THR A 116 24.00 -19.43 24.43
N ASP A 117 24.45 -20.38 25.25
CA ASP A 117 25.12 -21.63 24.86
C ASP A 117 24.13 -22.80 24.97
N GLU A 118 23.70 -23.35 23.82
CA GLU A 118 22.71 -24.44 23.74
C GLU A 118 23.14 -25.72 24.46
N ALA A 119 24.44 -25.90 24.73
CA ALA A 119 24.94 -27.07 25.45
C ALA A 119 24.70 -27.00 26.97
N LYS A 120 24.31 -25.82 27.51
CA LYS A 120 24.12 -25.61 28.96
C LYS A 120 22.64 -25.42 29.29
N HIS A 121 22.12 -26.30 30.13
CA HIS A 121 20.70 -26.35 30.47
C HIS A 121 20.37 -25.81 31.86
N THR A 122 21.34 -25.39 32.67
CA THR A 122 21.07 -24.88 34.02
C THR A 122 21.73 -23.50 34.23
N PRO A 123 21.16 -22.63 35.07
CA PRO A 123 21.73 -21.31 35.37
C PRO A 123 23.09 -21.41 36.09
N GLY A 124 23.34 -22.51 36.81
CA GLY A 124 24.63 -22.78 37.44
C GLY A 124 25.74 -23.03 36.42
N GLU A 125 25.43 -23.72 35.32
CA GLU A 125 26.36 -24.06 34.24
C GLU A 125 26.52 -22.95 33.20
N CYS A 126 25.52 -22.08 33.06
CA CYS A 126 25.51 -20.96 32.11
C CYS A 126 26.39 -19.79 32.59
N LYS A 127 27.68 -20.05 32.80
CA LYS A 127 28.69 -19.07 33.26
C LYS A 127 29.97 -19.17 32.44
N GLY A 128 30.71 -18.07 32.38
CA GLY A 128 31.96 -17.95 31.62
C GLY A 128 31.73 -17.65 30.14
N THR A 129 32.66 -18.04 29.29
CA THR A 129 32.62 -17.76 27.85
C THR A 129 32.45 -19.03 27.02
N PHE A 130 31.92 -18.88 25.81
CA PHE A 130 31.78 -19.94 24.82
C PHE A 130 32.19 -19.45 23.42
N LEU A 131 32.50 -20.39 22.53
CA LEU A 131 32.93 -20.11 21.17
C LEU A 131 31.71 -20.15 20.24
N VAL A 132 31.58 -19.11 19.41
CA VAL A 132 30.58 -19.02 18.34
C VAL A 132 31.29 -19.05 16.99
N TYR A 133 30.96 -20.05 16.19
CA TYR A 133 31.44 -20.23 14.82
C TYR A 133 30.48 -19.53 13.86
N LYS A 134 30.92 -18.42 13.25
CA LYS A 134 30.11 -17.72 12.24
C LYS A 134 30.02 -18.60 10.99
N ASP A 135 28.80 -18.84 10.51
CA ASP A 135 28.54 -19.63 9.30
C ASP A 135 29.14 -21.05 9.29
N GLY A 136 29.41 -21.61 10.48
CA GLY A 136 30.06 -22.91 10.62
C GLY A 136 31.56 -22.93 10.32
N ASP A 137 32.19 -21.76 10.13
CA ASP A 137 33.64 -21.67 9.93
C ASP A 137 34.38 -21.94 11.26
N VAL A 138 34.99 -23.13 11.33
CA VAL A 138 35.76 -23.59 12.49
C VAL A 138 37.07 -22.79 12.65
N SER A 139 37.55 -22.14 11.59
CA SER A 139 38.86 -21.47 11.58
C SER A 139 38.87 -20.09 12.26
N HIS A 140 37.71 -19.41 12.36
CA HIS A 140 37.59 -18.09 12.98
C HIS A 140 36.49 -18.06 14.05
N PRO A 141 36.70 -18.70 15.22
CA PRO A 141 35.74 -18.65 16.31
C PRO A 141 35.71 -17.26 16.95
N SER A 142 34.52 -16.80 17.30
CA SER A 142 34.32 -15.59 18.11
C SER A 142 33.96 -15.95 19.54
N VAL A 143 34.60 -15.31 20.52
CA VAL A 143 34.33 -15.56 21.94
C VAL A 143 33.14 -14.70 22.37
N ARG A 144 32.15 -15.31 23.04
CA ARG A 144 31.01 -14.60 23.65
C ARG A 144 30.81 -15.06 25.09
N GLU A 145 30.17 -14.21 25.89
CA GLU A 145 29.80 -14.53 27.27
C GLU A 145 28.51 -15.36 27.32
N ARG A 146 28.45 -16.31 28.25
CA ARG A 146 27.23 -17.08 28.55
C ARG A 146 26.28 -16.25 29.38
N LEU A 147 25.06 -16.07 28.91
CA LEU A 147 24.02 -15.31 29.61
C LEU A 147 22.76 -16.17 29.74
N TRP A 148 22.32 -16.36 30.98
CA TRP A 148 21.03 -16.97 31.29
C TRP A 148 19.96 -15.89 31.19
N HIS A 149 19.09 -15.98 30.19
CA HIS A 149 18.11 -14.96 29.90
C HIS A 149 16.73 -15.56 29.65
N ASN A 150 15.70 -14.79 29.94
CA ASN A 150 14.32 -15.15 29.64
C ASN A 150 13.95 -14.70 28.23
N SER A 151 12.94 -15.33 27.65
CA SER A 151 12.31 -14.88 26.42
C SER A 151 11.56 -13.55 26.64
N ASP A 152 11.65 -12.64 25.66
CA ASP A 152 10.96 -11.33 25.68
C ASP A 152 9.45 -11.48 25.89
N PHE A 153 8.86 -12.49 25.24
CA PHE A 153 7.49 -12.94 25.48
C PHE A 153 7.53 -14.22 26.31
N ASN A 154 6.93 -14.18 27.51
CA ASN A 154 6.91 -15.27 28.48
C ASN A 154 5.58 -15.30 29.26
N PHE A 155 5.43 -16.31 30.12
CA PHE A 155 4.21 -16.59 30.89
C PHE A 155 4.49 -16.61 32.41
N ASP A 156 5.43 -15.79 32.90
CA ASP A 156 5.78 -15.80 34.33
C ASP A 156 4.72 -15.15 35.23
N ASN A 157 3.96 -14.21 34.64
CA ASN A 157 2.81 -13.58 35.25
C ASN A 157 1.69 -13.40 34.23
N VAL A 158 0.47 -13.18 34.70
CA VAL A 158 -0.73 -13.13 33.83
C VAL A 158 -0.63 -12.00 32.82
N LEU A 159 -0.08 -10.83 33.19
CA LEU A 159 0.04 -9.70 32.27
C LEU A 159 1.04 -9.97 31.15
N ALA A 160 2.19 -10.57 31.47
CA ALA A 160 3.18 -11.02 30.48
C ALA A 160 2.58 -12.09 29.55
N GLY A 161 1.84 -13.05 30.11
CA GLY A 161 1.10 -14.05 29.33
C GLY A 161 0.03 -13.44 28.43
N MET A 162 -0.69 -12.41 28.90
CA MET A 162 -1.64 -11.66 28.07
C MET A 162 -0.94 -10.94 26.91
N MET A 163 0.24 -10.33 27.15
CA MET A 163 1.03 -9.69 26.10
C MET A 163 1.56 -10.71 25.08
N ALA A 164 2.04 -11.88 25.54
CA ALA A 164 2.47 -12.96 24.67
C ALA A 164 1.31 -13.52 23.82
N LEU A 165 0.12 -13.67 24.41
CA LEU A 165 -1.07 -14.09 23.68
C LEU A 165 -1.57 -12.99 22.73
N PHE A 166 -1.39 -11.71 23.06
CA PHE A 166 -1.71 -10.61 22.16
C PHE A 166 -0.88 -10.69 20.87
N THR A 167 0.43 -10.93 20.94
CA THR A 167 1.26 -11.09 19.73
C THR A 167 0.88 -12.34 18.92
N VAL A 168 0.48 -13.44 19.60
CA VAL A 168 -0.08 -14.62 18.93
C VAL A 168 -1.38 -14.27 18.20
N SER A 169 -2.26 -13.46 18.80
CA SER A 169 -3.53 -13.04 18.17
C SER A 169 -3.35 -12.13 16.96
N THR A 170 -2.23 -11.42 16.87
CA THR A 170 -1.87 -10.62 15.68
C THR A 170 -1.17 -11.44 14.61
N PHE A 171 -0.94 -12.74 14.86
CA PHE A 171 -0.15 -13.64 14.02
C PHE A 171 1.30 -13.21 13.82
N GLU A 172 1.86 -12.43 14.74
CA GLU A 172 3.23 -11.92 14.66
C GLU A 172 4.15 -12.73 15.58
N GLY A 173 5.15 -13.40 15.02
CA GLY A 173 6.14 -14.16 15.79
C GLY A 173 5.58 -15.38 16.56
N TRP A 174 4.31 -15.76 16.35
CA TRP A 174 3.68 -16.90 17.03
C TRP A 174 4.40 -18.25 16.83
N PRO A 175 5.02 -18.57 15.67
CA PRO A 175 5.73 -19.85 15.53
C PRO A 175 6.95 -19.90 16.44
N ALA A 176 7.67 -18.79 16.62
CA ALA A 176 8.83 -18.73 17.50
C ALA A 176 8.43 -18.95 18.97
N LEU A 177 7.31 -18.37 19.40
CA LEU A 177 6.78 -18.60 20.75
C LEU A 177 6.28 -20.05 20.93
N LEU A 178 5.64 -20.60 19.91
CA LEU A 178 5.19 -22.00 19.89
C LEU A 178 6.38 -22.96 20.02
N TYR A 179 7.45 -22.79 19.25
CA TYR A 179 8.63 -23.67 19.34
C TYR A 179 9.30 -23.57 20.71
N LYS A 180 9.45 -22.35 21.25
CA LYS A 180 9.93 -22.17 22.63
C LYS A 180 9.04 -22.88 23.66
N ALA A 181 7.72 -22.91 23.44
CA ALA A 181 6.80 -23.62 24.31
C ALA A 181 6.85 -25.15 24.14
N ILE A 182 7.09 -25.66 22.94
CA ILE A 182 7.30 -27.10 22.67
C ILE A 182 8.57 -27.60 23.34
N ASP A 183 9.63 -26.78 23.28
CA ASP A 183 10.94 -27.12 23.85
C ASP A 183 11.01 -26.85 25.36
N ALA A 184 10.00 -26.23 25.95
CA ALA A 184 9.96 -25.87 27.36
C ALA A 184 9.96 -27.13 28.25
N ASN A 185 10.97 -27.24 29.12
CA ASN A 185 11.15 -28.39 29.99
C ASN A 185 10.60 -28.18 31.41
N ALA A 186 11.45 -27.76 32.34
CA ALA A 186 11.14 -27.58 33.76
C ALA A 186 11.55 -26.17 34.21
N GLU A 187 11.09 -25.76 35.39
CA GLU A 187 11.48 -24.48 35.99
C GLU A 187 13.01 -24.43 36.17
N ASP A 188 13.61 -23.30 35.82
CA ASP A 188 15.07 -23.07 35.86
C ASP A 188 15.91 -24.07 35.04
N GLN A 189 15.29 -24.74 34.07
CA GLN A 189 15.97 -25.61 33.11
C GLN A 189 15.79 -25.10 31.69
N GLY A 190 16.84 -25.27 30.90
CA GLY A 190 16.89 -24.84 29.51
C GLY A 190 15.99 -25.71 28.62
N PRO A 191 15.74 -25.25 27.39
CA PRO A 191 14.90 -25.98 26.46
C PRO A 191 15.50 -27.34 26.09
N ILE A 192 14.63 -28.31 25.83
CA ILE A 192 14.96 -29.61 25.24
C ILE A 192 14.19 -29.71 23.93
N TYR A 193 14.91 -29.91 22.82
CA TYR A 193 14.32 -29.97 21.49
C TYR A 193 13.19 -31.02 21.39
N ASN A 194 12.02 -30.60 20.92
CA ASN A 194 10.82 -31.42 20.72
C ASN A 194 10.36 -32.19 21.98
N TYR A 195 10.50 -31.60 23.16
CA TYR A 195 10.14 -32.29 24.41
C TYR A 195 8.63 -32.54 24.57
N ARG A 196 7.78 -31.54 24.29
CA ARG A 196 6.33 -31.64 24.48
C ARG A 196 5.57 -31.04 23.31
N VAL A 197 5.53 -31.78 22.20
CA VAL A 197 4.85 -31.34 20.97
C VAL A 197 3.33 -31.18 21.17
N GLU A 198 2.74 -31.86 22.17
CA GLU A 198 1.31 -31.78 22.52
C GLU A 198 0.88 -30.36 22.93
N ILE A 199 1.83 -29.56 23.40
CA ILE A 199 1.60 -28.16 23.79
C ILE A 199 1.14 -27.32 22.60
N SER A 200 1.45 -27.71 21.36
CA SER A 200 0.95 -27.04 20.16
C SER A 200 -0.57 -26.90 20.13
N ILE A 201 -1.30 -27.86 20.71
CA ILE A 201 -2.78 -27.82 20.80
C ILE A 201 -3.26 -26.56 21.53
N PHE A 202 -2.56 -26.13 22.59
CA PHE A 202 -2.92 -24.92 23.34
C PHE A 202 -2.93 -23.68 22.43
N PHE A 203 -1.87 -23.50 21.63
CA PHE A 203 -1.74 -22.35 20.72
C PHE A 203 -2.72 -22.44 19.54
N ILE A 204 -2.90 -23.61 18.96
CA ILE A 204 -3.83 -23.81 17.83
C ILE A 204 -5.28 -23.54 18.27
N VAL A 205 -5.69 -24.06 19.43
CA VAL A 205 -7.02 -23.79 19.99
C VAL A 205 -7.19 -22.30 20.28
N TYR A 206 -6.20 -21.67 20.93
CA TYR A 206 -6.24 -20.23 21.19
C TYR A 206 -6.41 -19.41 19.89
N ILE A 207 -5.62 -19.72 18.86
CA ILE A 207 -5.67 -19.08 17.55
C ILE A 207 -7.07 -19.20 16.93
N ILE A 208 -7.65 -20.40 16.90
CA ILE A 208 -8.97 -20.63 16.30
C ILE A 208 -10.05 -19.83 17.03
N VAL A 209 -10.03 -19.87 18.37
CA VAL A 209 -11.04 -19.19 19.18
C VAL A 209 -10.93 -17.67 19.01
N ILE A 210 -9.72 -17.10 19.09
CA ILE A 210 -9.56 -15.65 18.94
C ILE A 210 -9.82 -15.19 17.50
N ALA A 211 -9.42 -15.94 16.49
CA ALA A 211 -9.71 -15.61 15.09
C ALA A 211 -11.22 -15.54 14.84
N PHE A 212 -12.00 -16.47 15.41
CA PHE A 212 -13.45 -16.43 15.33
C PHE A 212 -14.03 -15.15 15.94
N PHE A 213 -13.56 -14.75 17.13
CA PHE A 213 -14.01 -13.51 17.75
C PHE A 213 -13.54 -12.24 17.01
N MET A 214 -12.31 -12.21 16.48
CA MET A 214 -11.79 -11.08 15.70
C MET A 214 -12.61 -10.87 14.42
N MET A 215 -12.97 -11.95 13.72
CA MET A 215 -13.86 -11.87 12.57
C MET A 215 -15.25 -11.36 12.96
N ASN A 216 -15.80 -11.82 14.10
CA ASN A 216 -17.10 -11.36 14.59
C ASN A 216 -17.09 -9.88 15.01
N ILE A 217 -15.99 -9.37 15.57
CA ILE A 217 -15.82 -7.94 15.86
C ILE A 217 -15.83 -7.12 14.56
N PHE A 218 -15.08 -7.57 13.55
CA PHE A 218 -15.01 -6.89 12.25
C PHE A 218 -16.38 -6.87 11.55
N VAL A 219 -17.04 -8.01 11.45
CA VAL A 219 -18.38 -8.13 10.86
C VAL A 219 -19.41 -7.29 11.63
N GLY A 220 -19.35 -7.31 12.97
CA GLY A 220 -20.22 -6.50 13.83
C GLY A 220 -20.07 -5.01 13.55
N PHE A 221 -18.83 -4.50 13.51
CA PHE A 221 -18.55 -3.10 13.19
C PHE A 221 -19.03 -2.71 11.80
N VAL A 222 -18.73 -3.53 10.79
CA VAL A 222 -19.14 -3.30 9.39
C VAL A 222 -20.67 -3.24 9.29
N ILE A 223 -21.40 -4.19 9.89
CA ILE A 223 -22.86 -4.17 9.86
C ILE A 223 -23.43 -2.93 10.55
N ILE A 224 -22.90 -2.55 11.72
CA ILE A 224 -23.39 -1.39 12.48
C ILE A 224 -23.16 -0.09 11.69
N THR A 225 -21.98 0.07 11.10
CA THR A 225 -21.65 1.23 10.26
C THR A 225 -22.49 1.28 9.00
N PHE A 226 -22.66 0.16 8.29
CA PHE A 226 -23.53 0.11 7.10
C PHE A 226 -25.00 0.35 7.42
N ARG A 227 -25.51 -0.16 8.55
CA ARG A 227 -26.88 0.13 8.98
C ARG A 227 -27.04 1.60 9.36
N ALA A 228 -26.11 2.17 10.12
CA ALA A 228 -26.17 3.57 10.51
C ALA A 228 -26.13 4.51 9.30
N GLN A 229 -25.22 4.26 8.35
CA GLN A 229 -25.12 5.05 7.12
C GLN A 229 -26.33 4.83 6.21
N GLY A 230 -26.72 3.56 6.00
CA GLY A 230 -27.86 3.17 5.18
C GLY A 230 -29.21 3.62 5.71
N GLU A 231 -29.41 3.73 7.02
CA GLU A 231 -30.67 4.27 7.57
C GLU A 231 -30.69 5.81 7.53
N SER A 232 -29.52 6.46 7.66
CA SER A 232 -29.43 7.93 7.66
C SER A 232 -29.63 8.57 6.29
N GLU A 233 -29.13 7.93 5.23
CA GLU A 233 -29.18 8.47 3.86
C GLU A 233 -30.57 8.38 3.22
N TYR A 234 -31.42 7.46 3.71
CA TYR A 234 -32.75 7.18 3.18
C TYR A 234 -33.88 7.58 4.16
N ARG A 235 -33.54 8.15 5.32
CA ARG A 235 -34.53 8.63 6.28
C ARG A 235 -35.37 9.73 5.62
N ASN A 236 -36.65 9.43 5.39
CA ASN A 236 -37.67 10.31 4.81
C ASN A 236 -37.65 10.51 3.27
N CYS A 237 -37.06 9.60 2.49
CA CYS A 237 -37.24 9.58 1.03
C CYS A 237 -38.39 8.64 0.61
N GLU A 238 -39.22 9.05 -0.34
CA GLU A 238 -40.30 8.21 -0.92
C GLU A 238 -39.78 7.12 -1.87
N LEU A 239 -38.61 7.33 -2.49
CA LEU A 239 -38.01 6.40 -3.44
C LEU A 239 -36.99 5.48 -2.77
N ASP A 240 -37.01 4.19 -3.17
CA ASP A 240 -36.01 3.19 -2.80
C ASP A 240 -34.64 3.44 -3.50
N LYS A 241 -33.57 2.85 -2.97
CA LYS A 241 -32.20 2.95 -3.48
C LYS A 241 -32.08 2.63 -4.97
N ASN A 242 -32.70 1.53 -5.42
CA ASN A 242 -32.64 1.11 -6.82
C ASN A 242 -33.36 2.10 -7.76
N GLN A 243 -34.50 2.62 -7.30
CA GLN A 243 -35.28 3.59 -8.06
C GLN A 243 -34.53 4.91 -8.21
N ARG A 244 -33.92 5.40 -7.12
CA ARG A 244 -33.08 6.61 -7.15
C ARG A 244 -31.87 6.45 -8.07
N GLN A 245 -31.17 5.31 -8.02
CA GLN A 245 -30.04 5.04 -8.91
C GLN A 245 -30.47 5.03 -10.38
N CYS A 246 -31.62 4.45 -10.70
CA CYS A 246 -32.16 4.44 -12.06
C CYS A 246 -32.53 5.84 -12.55
N VAL A 247 -33.21 6.63 -11.72
CA VAL A 247 -33.58 8.02 -12.04
C VAL A 247 -32.34 8.89 -12.20
N GLU A 248 -31.37 8.76 -11.31
CA GLU A 248 -30.12 9.50 -11.38
C GLU A 248 -29.31 9.15 -12.63
N TYR A 249 -29.22 7.87 -12.99
CA TYR A 249 -28.58 7.44 -14.22
C TYR A 249 -29.30 8.01 -15.45
N ALA A 250 -30.63 7.91 -15.50
CA ALA A 250 -31.42 8.43 -16.60
C ALA A 250 -31.26 9.95 -16.78
N LEU A 251 -31.18 10.71 -15.67
CA LEU A 251 -31.00 12.16 -15.69
C LEU A 251 -29.57 12.59 -16.02
N LYS A 252 -28.56 11.78 -15.66
CA LYS A 252 -27.13 12.12 -15.86
C LYS A 252 -26.52 11.52 -17.13
N ALA A 253 -27.20 10.59 -17.79
CA ALA A 253 -26.69 9.95 -18.99
C ALA A 253 -26.40 10.98 -20.10
N GLN A 254 -25.16 11.02 -20.58
CA GLN A 254 -24.76 11.80 -21.73
C GLN A 254 -24.44 10.89 -22.92
N PRO A 255 -24.72 11.32 -24.16
CA PRO A 255 -24.45 10.51 -25.33
C PRO A 255 -22.94 10.31 -25.52
N LEU A 256 -22.55 9.06 -25.76
CA LEU A 256 -21.17 8.69 -26.08
C LEU A 256 -20.76 9.33 -27.40
N ARG A 257 -19.71 10.15 -27.39
CA ARG A 257 -19.16 10.77 -28.62
C ARG A 257 -18.23 9.78 -29.33
N ARG A 258 -18.73 9.12 -30.38
CA ARG A 258 -17.91 8.28 -31.27
C ARG A 258 -17.46 9.06 -32.50
N TYR A 259 -16.16 9.09 -32.78
CA TYR A 259 -15.61 9.71 -33.99
C TYR A 259 -15.75 8.76 -35.18
N ILE A 260 -16.30 9.26 -36.30
CA ILE A 260 -16.43 8.52 -37.57
C ILE A 260 -15.80 9.38 -38.69
N PRO A 261 -14.73 8.90 -39.36
CA PRO A 261 -14.07 9.66 -40.42
C PRO A 261 -14.91 9.71 -41.71
N LYS A 262 -14.81 10.82 -42.46
CA LYS A 262 -15.56 11.04 -43.71
C LYS A 262 -14.82 10.53 -44.97
N ASN A 263 -13.49 10.52 -44.94
CA ASN A 263 -12.66 10.17 -46.09
C ASN A 263 -12.62 8.64 -46.32
N ARG A 264 -12.74 8.18 -47.56
CA ARG A 264 -12.83 6.74 -47.90
C ARG A 264 -11.58 5.95 -47.51
N THR A 265 -10.39 6.52 -47.67
CA THR A 265 -9.11 5.91 -47.30
C THR A 265 -8.92 5.86 -45.79
N GLN A 266 -9.17 6.98 -45.10
CA GLN A 266 -9.14 7.08 -43.64
C GLN A 266 -10.16 6.13 -42.99
N TYR A 267 -11.36 6.01 -43.56
CA TYR A 267 -12.39 5.09 -43.08
C TYR A 267 -11.96 3.63 -43.14
N ARG A 268 -11.22 3.21 -44.17
CA ARG A 268 -10.68 1.84 -44.24
C ARG A 268 -9.67 1.56 -43.12
N VAL A 269 -8.77 2.50 -42.86
CA VAL A 269 -7.78 2.36 -41.77
C VAL A 269 -8.48 2.39 -40.41
N TRP A 270 -9.42 3.30 -40.22
CA TRP A 270 -10.25 3.38 -39.01
C TRP A 270 -11.07 2.10 -38.78
N ALA A 271 -11.65 1.52 -39.83
CA ALA A 271 -12.41 0.27 -39.74
C ALA A 271 -11.52 -0.93 -39.38
N MET A 272 -10.27 -0.95 -39.86
CA MET A 272 -9.28 -1.98 -39.51
C MET A 272 -8.85 -1.86 -38.05
N VAL A 273 -8.46 -0.66 -37.60
CA VAL A 273 -7.98 -0.41 -36.23
C VAL A 273 -9.09 -0.61 -35.18
N ASN A 274 -10.34 -0.27 -35.51
CA ASN A 274 -11.50 -0.48 -34.63
C ASN A 274 -12.12 -1.89 -34.79
N SER A 275 -11.50 -2.79 -35.55
CA SER A 275 -11.98 -4.17 -35.68
C SER A 275 -11.62 -5.01 -34.46
N THR A 276 -12.48 -5.98 -34.12
CA THR A 276 -12.22 -6.92 -33.02
C THR A 276 -10.98 -7.78 -33.27
N ALA A 277 -10.70 -8.12 -34.53
CA ALA A 277 -9.50 -8.88 -34.90
C ALA A 277 -8.21 -8.12 -34.58
N PHE A 278 -8.16 -6.82 -34.86
CA PHE A 278 -6.99 -5.99 -34.53
C PHE A 278 -6.78 -5.92 -33.00
N GLU A 279 -7.85 -5.76 -32.23
CA GLU A 279 -7.79 -5.77 -30.76
C GLU A 279 -7.24 -7.09 -30.21
N TYR A 280 -7.68 -8.24 -30.74
CA TYR A 280 -7.16 -9.55 -30.33
C TYR A 280 -5.68 -9.73 -30.71
N ILE A 281 -5.25 -9.26 -31.88
CA ILE A 281 -3.83 -9.31 -32.29
C ILE A 281 -2.96 -8.52 -31.30
N MET A 282 -3.37 -7.29 -30.97
CA MET A 282 -2.62 -6.46 -30.02
C MET A 282 -2.59 -7.09 -28.63
N PHE A 283 -3.70 -7.69 -28.19
CA PHE A 283 -3.74 -8.41 -26.92
C PHE A 283 -2.78 -9.60 -26.88
N VAL A 284 -2.73 -10.41 -27.94
CA VAL A 284 -1.78 -11.54 -28.03
C VAL A 284 -0.35 -11.05 -28.02
N LEU A 285 -0.03 -9.95 -28.70
CA LEU A 285 1.32 -9.34 -28.69
C LEU A 285 1.73 -8.87 -27.28
N ILE A 286 0.81 -8.29 -26.51
CA ILE A 286 1.06 -7.91 -25.11
C ILE A 286 1.36 -9.16 -24.28
N LEU A 287 0.56 -10.22 -24.41
CA LEU A 287 0.78 -11.47 -23.67
C LEU A 287 2.12 -12.13 -24.02
N LEU A 288 2.47 -12.18 -25.31
CA LEU A 288 3.75 -12.72 -25.76
C LEU A 288 4.93 -11.89 -25.23
N ASN A 289 4.81 -10.57 -25.20
CA ASN A 289 5.82 -9.69 -24.62
C ASN A 289 5.98 -9.92 -23.10
N THR A 290 4.88 -10.09 -22.36
CA THR A 290 4.92 -10.42 -20.92
C THR A 290 5.62 -11.76 -20.66
N ILE A 291 5.34 -12.78 -21.47
CA ILE A 291 6.00 -14.09 -21.36
C ILE A 291 7.49 -13.97 -21.71
N ALA A 292 7.83 -13.19 -22.74
CA ALA A 292 9.21 -12.93 -23.12
C ALA A 292 9.99 -12.30 -21.94
N LEU A 293 9.43 -11.28 -21.29
CA LEU A 293 10.03 -10.63 -20.12
C LEU A 293 10.23 -11.56 -18.91
N GLN A 294 9.36 -12.56 -18.71
CA GLN A 294 9.49 -13.53 -17.62
C GLN A 294 10.49 -14.65 -17.93
N SER A 295 10.77 -14.89 -19.22
CA SER A 295 11.70 -15.93 -19.64
C SER A 295 13.15 -15.53 -19.33
N LYS A 296 14.03 -16.51 -19.09
CA LYS A 296 15.48 -16.32 -18.86
C LYS A 296 16.33 -16.56 -20.14
N PRO A 297 15.97 -16.15 -21.36
CA PRO A 297 16.83 -16.40 -22.50
C PRO A 297 18.05 -15.47 -22.41
N PHE A 298 19.09 -15.85 -23.15
CA PHE A 298 20.31 -15.06 -23.33
C PHE A 298 19.98 -13.60 -23.70
N ASN A 299 20.71 -12.65 -23.10
CA ASN A 299 20.49 -11.19 -23.22
C ASN A 299 20.26 -10.74 -24.68
N TYR A 300 20.99 -11.31 -25.63
CA TYR A 300 20.86 -11.00 -27.05
C TYR A 300 19.46 -11.27 -27.64
N VAL A 301 18.84 -12.39 -27.28
CA VAL A 301 17.48 -12.75 -27.78
C VAL A 301 16.44 -11.82 -27.15
N MET A 302 16.64 -11.44 -25.89
CA MET A 302 15.76 -10.49 -25.21
C MET A 302 15.81 -9.11 -25.87
N ASP A 303 17.00 -8.60 -26.18
CA ASP A 303 17.17 -7.29 -26.82
C ASP A 303 16.54 -7.26 -28.23
N LEU A 304 16.72 -8.34 -29.00
CA LEU A 304 16.08 -8.49 -30.31
C LEU A 304 14.54 -8.51 -30.20
N LEU A 305 14.00 -9.26 -29.25
CA LEU A 305 12.55 -9.32 -29.03
C LEU A 305 11.98 -7.97 -28.57
N ASN A 306 12.66 -7.27 -27.67
CA ASN A 306 12.25 -5.95 -27.19
C ASN A 306 12.20 -4.92 -28.33
N MET A 307 13.17 -4.96 -29.26
CA MET A 307 13.18 -4.11 -30.44
C MET A 307 12.00 -4.44 -31.38
N VAL A 308 11.72 -5.72 -31.60
CA VAL A 308 10.59 -6.16 -32.45
C VAL A 308 9.24 -5.76 -31.85
N PHE A 309 9.01 -6.01 -30.56
CA PHE A 309 7.76 -5.65 -29.88
C PHE A 309 7.56 -4.12 -29.88
N THR A 310 8.60 -3.35 -29.57
CA THR A 310 8.54 -1.88 -29.62
C THR A 310 8.20 -1.38 -31.03
N GLY A 311 8.78 -2.00 -32.07
CA GLY A 311 8.42 -1.70 -33.46
C GLY A 311 6.95 -1.99 -33.78
N LEU A 312 6.42 -3.14 -33.35
CA LEU A 312 5.01 -3.51 -33.57
C LEU A 312 4.03 -2.55 -32.88
N PHE A 313 4.28 -2.17 -31.63
CA PHE A 313 3.45 -1.18 -30.92
C PHE A 313 3.59 0.23 -31.50
N THR A 314 4.76 0.59 -32.03
CA THR A 314 4.95 1.85 -32.75
C THR A 314 4.10 1.90 -34.02
N VAL A 315 4.05 0.80 -34.78
CA VAL A 315 3.19 0.70 -35.97
C VAL A 315 1.71 0.81 -35.60
N GLU A 316 1.27 0.15 -34.52
CA GLU A 316 -0.09 0.32 -33.98
C GLU A 316 -0.40 1.80 -33.69
N MET A 317 0.47 2.48 -32.95
CA MET A 317 0.30 3.89 -32.59
C MET A 317 0.16 4.77 -33.84
N VAL A 318 1.01 4.55 -34.85
CA VAL A 318 0.96 5.30 -36.12
C VAL A 318 -0.35 5.03 -36.87
N LEU A 319 -0.81 3.78 -36.93
CA LEU A 319 -2.09 3.41 -37.56
C LEU A 319 -3.28 4.07 -36.85
N LYS A 320 -3.29 4.11 -35.51
CA LYS A 320 -4.33 4.82 -34.72
C LYS A 320 -4.29 6.33 -34.97
N ILE A 321 -3.12 6.96 -35.01
CA ILE A 321 -2.99 8.40 -35.31
C ILE A 321 -3.54 8.71 -36.71
N ILE A 322 -3.22 7.89 -37.71
CA ILE A 322 -3.74 8.06 -39.09
C ILE A 322 -5.27 7.87 -39.12
N ALA A 323 -5.80 6.90 -38.38
CA ALA A 323 -7.24 6.66 -38.30
C ALA A 323 -8.01 7.83 -37.67
N PHE A 324 -7.53 8.40 -36.57
CA PHE A 324 -8.26 9.41 -35.78
C PHE A 324 -7.97 10.86 -36.16
N ASN A 325 -6.76 11.19 -36.63
CA ASN A 325 -6.37 12.56 -36.99
C ASN A 325 -6.33 12.82 -38.51
N GLY A 326 -6.40 11.77 -39.33
CA GLY A 326 -6.27 11.86 -40.79
C GLY A 326 -4.81 11.96 -41.24
N VAL A 327 -4.55 11.59 -42.49
CA VAL A 327 -3.21 11.72 -43.10
C VAL A 327 -2.89 13.20 -43.28
N VAL A 328 -1.76 13.67 -42.74
CA VAL A 328 -1.16 14.97 -43.11
C VAL A 328 -0.57 14.83 -44.51
N THR A 329 -1.40 14.58 -45.53
CA THR A 329 -1.00 14.76 -46.93
C THR A 329 -1.18 16.23 -47.23
N GLY A 330 -0.12 17.00 -46.98
CA GLY A 330 0.06 18.26 -47.68
C GLY A 330 0.20 17.97 -49.16
N ILE A 331 -0.91 18.00 -49.89
CA ILE A 331 -1.07 18.28 -51.33
C ILE A 331 -2.59 18.46 -51.52
N GLY A 332 -3.06 19.71 -51.62
CA GLY A 332 -4.47 20.00 -51.94
C GLY A 332 -5.02 21.34 -51.45
N GLY A 333 -4.66 22.42 -52.15
CA GLY A 333 -5.53 23.59 -52.39
C GLY A 333 -5.57 24.72 -51.34
N PRO A 334 -5.38 26.00 -51.74
CA PRO A 334 -5.81 27.15 -50.93
C PRO A 334 -7.35 27.24 -51.00
N HIS A 335 -7.99 27.78 -49.98
CA HIS A 335 -9.45 27.88 -49.78
C HIS A 335 -10.11 26.67 -49.10
N ASN A 336 -9.91 26.57 -47.78
CA ASN A 336 -11.01 26.59 -46.82
C ASN A 336 -10.46 26.67 -45.39
N LEU A 337 -10.52 27.87 -44.81
CA LEU A 337 -10.24 28.15 -43.41
C LEU A 337 -11.31 27.46 -42.56
N SER A 338 -11.07 26.20 -42.19
CA SER A 338 -11.80 25.49 -41.15
C SER A 338 -10.89 25.38 -39.92
N PRO A 339 -11.39 25.70 -38.72
CA PRO A 339 -10.56 25.72 -37.52
C PRO A 339 -10.07 24.30 -37.20
N LEU A 340 -8.80 24.21 -36.83
CA LEU A 340 -7.98 23.02 -36.58
C LEU A 340 -8.77 21.78 -36.10
N PRO A 341 -8.45 20.57 -36.60
CA PRO A 341 -9.01 19.34 -36.05
C PRO A 341 -8.44 19.16 -34.64
N ARG A 342 -9.30 19.19 -33.61
CA ARG A 342 -8.95 18.72 -32.27
C ARG A 342 -8.45 17.28 -32.43
N GLN A 343 -7.20 17.01 -32.04
CA GLN A 343 -6.58 15.69 -32.17
C GLN A 343 -7.39 14.64 -31.41
N HIS A 344 -8.20 13.85 -32.13
CA HIS A 344 -9.11 12.88 -31.54
C HIS A 344 -8.39 11.71 -30.86
N TYR A 345 -7.15 11.42 -31.26
CA TYR A 345 -6.32 10.37 -30.64
C TYR A 345 -5.97 10.67 -29.17
N PHE A 346 -5.52 11.89 -28.86
CA PHE A 346 -5.11 12.30 -27.50
C PHE A 346 -6.28 12.71 -26.58
N CYS A 347 -7.52 12.73 -27.10
CA CYS A 347 -8.69 12.92 -26.26
C CYS A 347 -9.08 11.65 -25.49
N ASP A 348 -8.71 10.48 -25.98
CA ASP A 348 -8.93 9.22 -25.27
C ASP A 348 -7.77 8.96 -24.31
N ALA A 349 -8.12 8.72 -23.04
CA ALA A 349 -7.13 8.50 -21.98
C ALA A 349 -6.29 7.24 -22.25
N TRP A 350 -6.89 6.22 -22.84
CA TRP A 350 -6.21 4.95 -23.14
C TRP A 350 -5.21 5.09 -24.29
N ASN A 351 -5.59 5.75 -25.37
CA ASN A 351 -4.66 6.06 -26.48
C ASN A 351 -3.51 6.99 -26.04
N THR A 352 -3.78 7.92 -25.11
CA THR A 352 -2.74 8.78 -24.53
C THR A 352 -1.76 7.99 -23.67
N PHE A 353 -2.26 7.03 -22.88
CA PHE A 353 -1.43 6.10 -22.11
C PHE A 353 -0.58 5.18 -23.01
N ASP A 354 -1.18 4.62 -24.06
CA ASP A 354 -0.50 3.79 -25.06
C ASP A 354 0.66 4.55 -25.74
N ALA A 355 0.41 5.81 -26.14
CA ALA A 355 1.46 6.66 -26.71
C ALA A 355 2.61 6.95 -25.74
N LEU A 356 2.31 7.12 -24.45
CA LEU A 356 3.34 7.31 -23.42
C LEU A 356 4.23 6.06 -23.28
N ILE A 357 3.63 4.87 -23.30
CA ILE A 357 4.38 3.60 -23.24
C ILE A 357 5.29 3.45 -24.45
N VAL A 358 4.75 3.66 -25.66
CA VAL A 358 5.51 3.53 -26.91
C VAL A 358 6.66 4.53 -26.95
N VAL A 359 6.42 5.80 -26.64
CA VAL A 359 7.49 6.82 -26.60
C VAL A 359 8.54 6.47 -25.54
N GLY A 360 8.12 6.01 -24.35
CA GLY A 360 9.05 5.55 -23.30
C GLY A 360 9.94 4.40 -23.77
N SER A 361 9.38 3.41 -24.48
CA SER A 361 10.13 2.27 -25.01
C SER A 361 11.11 2.64 -26.12
N VAL A 362 10.76 3.60 -27.00
CA VAL A 362 11.67 4.11 -28.03
C VAL A 362 12.84 4.87 -27.40
N VAL A 363 12.58 5.67 -26.35
CA VAL A 363 13.63 6.39 -25.61
C VAL A 363 14.56 5.41 -24.90
N ASP A 364 14.04 4.34 -24.30
CA ASP A 364 14.83 3.30 -23.64
C ASP A 364 15.79 2.61 -24.62
N ILE A 365 15.31 2.25 -25.81
CA ILE A 365 16.16 1.69 -26.88
C ILE A 365 17.22 2.72 -27.34
N ALA A 366 16.85 3.98 -27.52
CA ALA A 366 17.80 5.01 -27.93
C ALA A 366 18.93 5.22 -26.89
N VAL A 367 18.60 5.20 -25.59
CA VAL A 367 19.57 5.35 -24.50
C VAL A 367 20.49 4.13 -24.40
N THR A 368 19.96 2.93 -24.59
CA THR A 368 20.75 1.69 -24.55
C THR A 368 21.76 1.63 -25.69
N GLU A 369 21.39 1.99 -26.92
CA GLU A 369 22.30 2.05 -28.07
C GLU A 369 23.41 3.12 -27.90
N VAL A 370 23.09 4.27 -27.33
CA VAL A 370 24.09 5.33 -27.07
C VAL A 370 25.12 4.88 -26.02
N ASN A 371 24.70 4.16 -24.97
CA ASN A 371 25.60 3.64 -23.94
C ASN A 371 26.52 2.50 -24.42
N VAL A 372 26.16 1.78 -25.49
CA VAL A 372 27.00 0.69 -26.05
C VAL A 372 28.21 1.24 -26.83
N SER A 373 28.13 2.46 -27.35
CA SER A 373 29.23 3.11 -28.09
C SER A 373 30.31 3.76 -27.20
N GLY A 374 30.14 3.73 -25.87
CA GLY A 374 31.10 4.23 -24.89
C GLY A 374 31.46 3.17 -23.85
N SER A 375 32.56 2.44 -24.09
CA SER A 375 33.29 1.51 -23.19
C SER A 375 32.70 0.11 -22.90
N PRO A 376 33.55 -0.95 -22.87
CA PRO A 376 33.15 -2.28 -22.43
C PRO A 376 33.26 -2.37 -20.90
N CYS A 377 32.13 -2.42 -20.18
CA CYS A 377 32.10 -2.83 -18.78
C CYS A 377 30.73 -3.42 -18.40
N PRO A 378 30.65 -4.27 -17.36
CA PRO A 378 29.67 -5.34 -17.26
C PRO A 378 28.25 -4.85 -16.96
N LEU A 379 27.29 -5.53 -17.60
CA LEU A 379 25.85 -5.50 -17.41
C LEU A 379 25.42 -5.18 -15.97
N VAL A 380 24.94 -3.96 -15.76
CA VAL A 380 24.01 -3.64 -14.67
C VAL A 380 22.60 -3.90 -15.21
N PRO A 381 21.78 -4.78 -14.60
CA PRO A 381 20.44 -5.03 -15.09
C PRO A 381 19.57 -3.78 -14.97
N GLY A 382 18.83 -3.50 -16.04
CA GLY A 382 18.16 -2.24 -16.33
C GLY A 382 17.25 -1.71 -15.23
N ARG A 383 17.42 -0.41 -14.95
CA ARG A 383 16.44 0.45 -14.29
C ARG A 383 15.62 1.15 -15.36
N LEU A 384 14.36 0.75 -15.53
CA LEU A 384 13.34 1.53 -16.24
C LEU A 384 13.03 2.80 -15.43
N VAL A 385 13.17 3.96 -16.06
CA VAL A 385 13.09 5.31 -15.46
C VAL A 385 11.67 5.70 -14.98
N PHE A 386 10.63 4.89 -15.18
CA PHE A 386 9.27 5.21 -14.71
C PHE A 386 8.86 4.60 -13.36
N GLY A 387 9.73 3.81 -12.71
CA GLY A 387 9.48 3.28 -11.36
C GLY A 387 9.79 4.24 -10.19
N GLY A 388 10.46 5.37 -10.47
CA GLY A 388 10.98 6.28 -9.43
C GLY A 388 9.92 7.01 -8.58
N ALA A 389 8.66 7.05 -9.01
CA ALA A 389 7.59 7.71 -8.25
C ALA A 389 6.86 6.78 -7.27
N LEU A 390 6.97 5.44 -7.41
CA LEU A 390 6.33 4.48 -6.49
C LEU A 390 7.31 3.81 -5.52
N GLN A 391 8.62 4.00 -5.69
CA GLN A 391 9.64 3.25 -4.94
C GLN A 391 10.07 3.89 -3.62
N CYS A 392 9.31 4.86 -3.09
CA CYS A 392 9.55 5.47 -1.77
C CYS A 392 8.78 4.80 -0.62
N LEU A 393 8.17 3.61 -0.81
CA LEU A 393 7.79 2.75 0.32
C LEU A 393 8.87 1.71 0.57
N SER A 394 9.64 1.96 1.62
CA SER A 394 10.68 1.10 2.19
C SER A 394 10.13 -0.26 2.65
N LEU A 395 10.58 -1.36 2.05
CA LEU A 395 10.47 -2.72 2.57
C LEU A 395 11.85 -3.43 2.50
N PRO A 396 12.19 -4.31 3.46
CA PRO A 396 13.53 -4.81 3.69
C PRO A 396 14.00 -5.86 2.66
N PRO A 397 15.33 -6.11 2.57
CA PRO A 397 15.94 -6.84 1.46
C PRO A 397 15.98 -8.34 1.73
N SER A 398 14.90 -9.06 1.43
CA SER A 398 14.93 -10.54 1.43
C SER A 398 14.01 -11.20 0.41
N ILE A 399 13.49 -10.44 -0.56
CA ILE A 399 12.74 -10.97 -1.71
C ILE A 399 13.35 -10.38 -2.99
N SER A 400 14.43 -10.98 -3.47
CA SER A 400 15.06 -10.69 -4.76
C SER A 400 14.32 -11.39 -5.92
N SER A 401 12.99 -11.25 -5.93
CA SER A 401 12.12 -11.68 -7.04
C SER A 401 11.38 -10.45 -7.54
N CYS A 402 11.82 -9.92 -8.68
CA CYS A 402 11.27 -8.75 -9.37
C CYS A 402 9.73 -8.64 -9.29
N PRO A 403 9.17 -7.60 -8.63
CA PRO A 403 7.73 -7.33 -8.68
C PRO A 403 7.35 -6.21 -9.66
N SER A 404 8.27 -5.30 -10.04
CA SER A 404 7.89 -4.04 -10.69
C SER A 404 7.41 -4.18 -12.14
N VAL A 405 7.99 -5.08 -12.95
CA VAL A 405 7.61 -5.29 -14.36
C VAL A 405 6.37 -6.20 -14.49
N SER A 406 6.21 -7.13 -13.56
CA SER A 406 5.02 -7.97 -13.42
C SER A 406 3.78 -7.15 -13.11
N ILE A 407 3.90 -6.07 -12.31
CA ILE A 407 2.78 -5.19 -11.95
C ILE A 407 2.25 -4.42 -13.17
N ILE A 408 3.11 -3.86 -14.04
CA ILE A 408 2.65 -3.13 -15.24
C ILE A 408 1.96 -4.08 -16.23
N SER A 409 2.51 -5.27 -16.42
CA SER A 409 1.93 -6.29 -17.30
C SER A 409 0.59 -6.82 -16.76
N VAL A 410 0.48 -7.06 -15.45
CA VAL A 410 -0.76 -7.49 -14.78
C VAL A 410 -1.81 -6.38 -14.74
N ILE A 411 -1.40 -5.12 -14.58
CA ILE A 411 -2.30 -3.96 -14.68
C ILE A 411 -2.84 -3.86 -16.10
N SER A 412 -1.99 -3.94 -17.14
CA SER A 412 -2.44 -3.93 -18.53
C SER A 412 -3.42 -5.07 -18.85
N ILE A 413 -3.15 -6.30 -18.41
CA ILE A 413 -4.04 -7.46 -18.62
C ILE A 413 -5.37 -7.28 -17.87
N SER A 414 -5.34 -6.83 -16.62
CA SER A 414 -6.54 -6.64 -15.79
C SER A 414 -7.42 -5.49 -16.33
N VAL A 415 -6.78 -4.42 -16.80
CA VAL A 415 -7.45 -3.25 -17.37
C VAL A 415 -8.05 -3.54 -18.74
N ILE A 416 -7.36 -4.32 -19.58
CA ILE A 416 -7.89 -4.74 -20.88
C ILE A 416 -9.05 -5.73 -20.70
N SER A 417 -9.00 -6.63 -19.71
CA SER A 417 -10.13 -7.48 -19.33
C SER A 417 -11.35 -6.66 -18.90
N ILE A 418 -11.14 -5.58 -18.16
CA ILE A 418 -12.21 -4.63 -17.77
C ILE A 418 -12.77 -3.90 -18.99
N HIS A 419 -11.92 -3.47 -19.93
CA HIS A 419 -12.35 -2.82 -21.17
C HIS A 419 -13.16 -3.77 -22.09
N LEU A 420 -12.78 -5.05 -22.18
CA LEU A 420 -13.53 -6.07 -22.92
C LEU A 420 -14.89 -6.36 -22.27
N GLN A 421 -14.95 -6.45 -20.93
CA GLN A 421 -16.21 -6.62 -20.20
C GLN A 421 -17.15 -5.42 -20.34
N LEU A 422 -16.64 -4.19 -20.23
CA LEU A 422 -17.43 -2.98 -20.42
C LEU A 422 -17.98 -2.85 -21.84
N ARG A 423 -17.22 -3.26 -22.85
CA ARG A 423 -17.69 -3.20 -24.24
C ARG A 423 -18.73 -4.28 -24.55
N HIS A 424 -18.65 -5.45 -23.92
CA HIS A 424 -19.68 -6.49 -24.01
C HIS A 424 -21.00 -6.07 -23.34
N HIS A 425 -20.94 -5.25 -22.29
CA HIS A 425 -22.10 -4.68 -21.61
C HIS A 425 -22.77 -3.50 -22.33
N ILE A 426 -22.08 -2.87 -23.30
CA ILE A 426 -22.61 -1.77 -24.14
C ILE A 426 -23.19 -2.31 -25.46
N SER A 427 -22.93 -3.57 -25.80
CA SER A 427 -23.42 -4.25 -27.02
C SER A 427 -24.67 -5.11 -26.80
N ILE A 428 -25.17 -5.19 -25.56
CA ILE A 428 -26.48 -5.75 -25.18
C ILE A 428 -27.32 -4.58 -24.69
#